data_AF-A0A9N8N7R7-F1
#
_entry.id   AF-A0A9N8N7R7-F1
#
_cell.length_a   1.000
_cell.length_b   1.000
_cell.length_c   1.000
_cell.angle_alpha   90.00
_cell.angle_beta   90.00
_cell.angle_gamma   90.00
#
_symmetry.space_group_name_H-M   'P 1'
#
loop_
_entity.id
_entity.type
_entity.pdbx_description
1 polymer ?
#
loop_
_entity_poly.entity_id
_entity_poly.type
_entity_poly.pdbx_seq_one_letter_code
_entity_poly.pdbx_strand_id
1 'polypeptide(L)'
;MPEMAAFIEKLRSVFGNESVDDALRRGKAGEPTFYACENGHAVGTASLANDNVWRVSADIRDRQYCTGCDGGCVGQGVGCKEWLQRKAGKENL
;
A
#
# COMPACT_ATOMS: atom_id res chain seq x y z
N MET A 1 3.96 -23.05 11.34
CA MET A 1 3.22 -22.27 10.35
C MET A 1 1.98 -22.98 9.77
N PRO A 2 1.12 -23.66 10.57
CA PRO A 2 -0.06 -24.36 10.03
C PRO A 2 -1.14 -23.43 9.48
N GLU A 3 -1.40 -22.27 10.09
CA GLU A 3 -2.48 -21.37 9.67
C GLU A 3 -2.17 -20.73 8.33
N MET A 4 -0.93 -20.25 8.15
CA MET A 4 -0.52 -19.69 6.87
C MET A 4 -0.48 -20.74 5.75
N ALA A 5 -0.12 -21.99 6.06
CA ALA A 5 -0.18 -23.07 5.07
C ALA A 5 -1.63 -23.30 4.61
N ALA A 6 -2.58 -23.39 5.54
CA ALA A 6 -4.00 -23.52 5.21
C ALA A 6 -4.53 -22.30 4.42
N PHE A 7 -4.04 -21.10 4.72
CA PHE A 7 -4.38 -19.89 3.96
C PHE A 7 -3.84 -19.94 2.52
N ILE A 8 -2.59 -20.38 2.33
CA ILE A 8 -1.99 -20.55 1.01
C ILE A 8 -2.76 -21.57 0.17
N GLU A 9 -3.24 -22.67 0.76
CA GLU A 9 -4.11 -23.62 0.05
C GLU A 9 -5.42 -22.97 -0.43
N LYS A 10 -6.03 -22.11 0.38
CA LYS A 10 -7.22 -21.35 -0.04
C LYS A 10 -6.88 -20.39 -1.19
N LEU A 11 -5.74 -19.71 -1.13
CA LEU A 11 -5.30 -18.83 -2.22
C LEU A 11 -5.08 -19.64 -3.51
N ARG A 12 -4.45 -20.81 -3.43
CA ARG A 12 -4.28 -21.72 -4.57
C ARG A 12 -5.61 -22.15 -5.17
N SER A 13 -6.60 -22.47 -4.33
CA SER A 13 -7.94 -22.83 -4.79
C SER A 13 -8.68 -21.71 -5.52
N VAL A 14 -8.38 -20.44 -5.23
CA VAL A 14 -9.07 -19.27 -5.81
C VAL A 14 -8.32 -18.69 -7.00
N PHE A 15 -7.00 -18.58 -6.90
CA PHE A 15 -6.14 -17.89 -7.86
C PHE A 15 -5.32 -18.85 -8.73
N GLY A 16 -5.36 -20.15 -8.45
CA GLY A 16 -4.56 -21.16 -9.13
C GLY A 16 -3.18 -21.36 -8.50
N ASN A 17 -2.63 -22.56 -8.69
CA ASN A 17 -1.35 -22.95 -8.11
C ASN A 17 -0.19 -22.11 -8.65
N GLU A 18 -0.13 -21.94 -9.98
CA GLU A 18 0.99 -21.27 -10.65
C GLU A 18 1.20 -19.84 -10.15
N SER A 19 0.12 -19.05 -10.06
CA SER A 19 0.20 -17.66 -9.61
C SER A 19 0.64 -17.54 -8.15
N VAL A 20 0.14 -18.41 -7.27
CA VAL A 20 0.50 -18.40 -5.85
C VAL A 20 1.93 -18.90 -5.66
N ASP A 21 2.31 -19.97 -6.35
CA ASP A 21 3.64 -20.57 -6.24
C ASP A 21 4.73 -19.65 -6.79
N ASP A 22 4.45 -18.89 -7.86
CA ASP A 22 5.37 -17.86 -8.35
C ASP A 22 5.59 -16.75 -7.31
N ALA A 23 4.52 -16.23 -6.71
CA ALA A 23 4.61 -15.20 -5.69
C ALA A 23 5.40 -15.68 -4.46
N LEU A 24 5.18 -16.92 -4.02
CA LEU A 24 5.94 -17.57 -2.94
C LEU A 24 7.41 -17.73 -3.30
N ARG A 25 7.72 -18.21 -4.51
CA ARG A 25 9.09 -18.42 -4.99
C ARG A 25 9.86 -17.11 -5.02
N ARG A 26 9.28 -16.07 -5.62
CA ARG A 26 9.86 -14.71 -5.69
C ARG A 26 10.02 -14.09 -4.31
N GLY A 27 9.02 -14.26 -3.44
CA GLY A 27 9.06 -13.85 -2.04
C GLY A 27 10.26 -14.41 -1.29
N LYS A 28 10.49 -15.72 -1.44
CA LYS A 28 11.63 -16.43 -0.84
C LYS A 28 12.97 -16.06 -1.47
N ALA A 29 12.98 -15.59 -2.72
CA ALA A 29 14.17 -15.18 -3.45
C ALA A 29 14.62 -13.73 -3.16
N GLY A 30 13.89 -12.98 -2.33
CA GLY A 30 14.25 -11.60 -1.97
C GLY A 30 13.34 -10.53 -2.56
N GLU A 31 12.36 -10.89 -3.39
CA GLU A 31 11.41 -9.93 -3.94
C GLU A 31 10.26 -9.70 -2.95
N PRO A 32 9.77 -8.45 -2.76
CA PRO A 32 8.70 -8.14 -1.81
C PRO A 32 7.29 -8.52 -2.33
N THR A 33 7.14 -9.74 -2.85
CA THR A 33 5.89 -10.27 -3.45
C THR A 33 5.12 -11.18 -2.49
N PHE A 34 5.79 -11.77 -1.51
CA PHE A 34 5.18 -12.62 -0.48
C PHE A 34 5.96 -12.52 0.83
N TYR A 35 5.24 -12.32 1.92
CA TYR A 35 5.75 -12.37 3.30
C TYR A 35 4.67 -12.91 4.22
N ALA A 36 5.05 -13.82 5.11
CA ALA A 36 4.18 -14.36 6.16
C ALA A 36 4.96 -14.49 7.46
N CYS A 37 4.31 -14.18 8.59
CA CYS A 37 4.86 -14.39 9.91
C CYS A 37 3.80 -15.03 10.81
N GLU A 38 4.11 -16.17 11.43
CA GLU A 38 3.23 -16.86 12.36
C GLU A 38 4.06 -17.38 13.53
N ASN A 39 3.64 -17.12 14.77
CA ASN A 39 4.32 -17.61 15.97
C ASN A 39 5.84 -17.31 15.96
N GLY A 40 6.22 -16.12 15.50
CA GLY A 40 7.62 -15.68 15.42
C GLY A 40 8.43 -16.29 14.25
N HIS A 41 7.84 -17.14 13.42
CA HIS A 41 8.49 -17.71 12.25
C HIS A 41 8.08 -16.92 11.00
N ALA A 42 9.07 -16.39 10.28
CA ALA A 42 8.85 -15.61 9.07
C ALA A 42 9.33 -16.36 7.81
N VAL A 43 8.60 -16.20 6.71
CA VAL A 43 8.97 -16.72 5.38
C VAL A 43 8.70 -15.64 4.34
N GLY A 44 9.61 -15.49 3.38
CA GLY A 44 9.53 -14.52 2.31
C GLY A 44 10.16 -13.18 2.67
N THR A 45 9.91 -12.16 1.85
CA THR A 45 10.54 -10.84 1.97
C THR A 45 9.46 -9.80 2.24
N ALA A 46 9.59 -9.12 3.37
CA ALA A 46 8.68 -8.05 3.74
C ALA A 46 8.80 -6.86 2.77
N SER A 47 7.67 -6.30 2.35
CA SER A 47 7.67 -5.01 1.65
C SER A 47 8.20 -3.92 2.57
N LEU A 48 8.95 -2.97 2.01
CA LEU A 48 9.41 -1.80 2.76
C LEU A 48 8.18 -0.97 3.17
N ALA A 49 8.11 -0.61 4.45
CA ALA A 49 7.00 0.15 5.02
C ALA A 49 6.80 1.55 4.41
N ASN A 50 7.68 2.00 3.51
CA ASN A 50 7.66 3.33 2.92
C ASN A 50 7.28 3.33 1.43
N ASP A 51 7.16 2.18 0.78
CA ASP A 51 7.12 2.18 -0.69
C ASP A 51 5.80 2.70 -1.27
N ASN A 52 4.67 2.62 -0.54
CA ASN A 52 3.36 3.18 -0.95
C ASN A 52 2.37 3.37 0.22
N VAL A 53 2.86 3.63 1.44
CA VAL A 53 1.94 3.73 2.59
C VAL A 53 1.28 5.10 2.61
N TRP A 54 -0.04 5.11 2.40
CA TRP A 54 -0.89 6.22 2.81
C TRP A 54 -0.76 6.41 4.33
N ARG A 55 0.07 7.37 4.74
CA ARG A 55 0.18 7.73 6.15
C ARG A 55 -1.13 8.36 6.60
N VAL A 56 -1.93 7.58 7.30
CA VAL A 56 -3.11 8.05 8.04
C VAL A 56 -2.60 8.75 9.29
N SER A 57 -2.12 9.99 9.14
CA SER A 57 -1.84 10.89 10.26
C SER A 57 -3.10 11.66 10.66
N ALA A 58 -3.06 12.38 11.79
CA ALA A 58 -4.15 13.25 12.19
C ALA A 58 -4.54 14.26 11.08
N ASP A 59 -3.57 14.65 10.25
CA ASP A 59 -3.74 15.59 9.13
C ASP A 59 -4.73 15.08 8.07
N ILE A 60 -4.96 13.77 7.95
CA ILE A 60 -5.93 13.23 7.00
C ILE A 60 -7.38 13.50 7.44
N ARG A 61 -7.62 13.73 8.75
CA ARG A 61 -8.94 14.05 9.30
C ARG A 61 -9.31 15.51 9.15
N ASP A 62 -8.33 16.40 9.04
CA ASP A 62 -8.53 17.84 8.77
C ASP A 62 -8.26 18.19 7.30
N ARG A 63 -8.70 17.31 6.38
CA ARG A 63 -8.42 17.52 4.96
C ARG A 63 -9.20 18.69 4.35
N GLN A 64 -10.16 19.25 5.09
CA GLN A 64 -11.13 20.26 4.68
C GLN A 64 -11.54 20.05 3.21
N TYR A 65 -12.20 18.91 2.95
CA TYR A 65 -12.62 18.52 1.61
C TYR A 65 -13.36 19.67 0.92
N CYS A 66 -12.75 20.24 -0.11
CA CYS A 66 -13.34 21.33 -0.88
C CYS A 66 -14.18 20.76 -2.02
N THR A 67 -15.33 21.38 -2.29
CA THR A 67 -16.16 21.10 -3.46
C THR A 67 -15.35 21.42 -4.74
N GLY A 68 -15.28 20.46 -5.68
CA GLY A 68 -14.60 20.65 -6.97
C GLY A 68 -13.09 20.37 -6.98
N CYS A 69 -12.53 19.74 -5.94
CA CYS A 69 -11.13 19.30 -5.94
C CYS A 69 -10.92 18.09 -6.87
N ASP A 70 -9.87 18.12 -7.69
CA ASP A 70 -9.44 17.03 -8.58
C ASP A 70 -8.63 15.93 -7.86
N GLY A 71 -8.37 16.11 -6.56
CA GLY A 71 -7.58 15.19 -5.75
C GLY A 71 -6.07 15.34 -5.93
N GLY A 72 -5.56 16.33 -6.67
CA GLY A 72 -4.12 16.52 -6.85
C GLY A 72 -3.32 16.76 -5.55
N CYS A 73 -3.98 17.18 -4.48
CA CYS A 73 -3.37 17.35 -3.15
C CYS A 73 -3.07 16.01 -2.44
N VAL A 74 -3.55 14.90 -2.98
CA VAL A 74 -3.42 13.58 -2.37
C VAL A 74 -1.95 13.14 -2.28
N GLY A 75 -1.51 12.75 -1.09
CA GLY A 75 -0.14 12.27 -0.84
C GLY A 75 0.91 13.37 -0.68
N GLN A 76 0.55 14.65 -0.85
CA GLN A 76 1.47 15.79 -0.75
C GLN A 76 1.65 16.32 0.68
N GLY A 77 0.89 15.81 1.66
CA GLY A 77 0.95 16.26 3.06
C GLY A 77 0.45 17.69 3.29
N VAL A 78 -0.32 18.27 2.37
CA VAL A 78 -0.88 19.63 2.46
C VAL A 78 -2.40 19.60 2.41
N GLY A 79 -3.05 20.56 3.07
CA GLY A 79 -4.50 20.70 3.08
C GLY A 79 -5.06 21.14 1.71
N CYS A 80 -6.32 20.81 1.42
CA CYS A 80 -6.94 21.08 0.11
C CYS A 80 -6.96 22.59 -0.24
N LYS A 81 -7.21 23.45 0.75
CA LYS A 81 -7.22 24.92 0.56
C LYS A 81 -5.86 25.48 0.15
N GLU A 82 -4.80 25.04 0.82
CA GLU A 82 -3.43 25.44 0.52
C GLU A 82 -3.00 24.92 -0.86
N TRP A 83 -3.40 23.70 -1.21
CA TRP A 83 -3.14 23.15 -2.55
C TRP A 83 -3.78 23.97 -3.66
N LEU A 84 -5.04 24.38 -3.52
CA LEU A 84 -5.73 25.22 -4.50
C LEU A 84 -5.04 26.58 -4.69
N GLN A 85 -4.55 27.20 -3.61
CA GLN A 85 -3.79 28.45 -3.69
C GLN A 85 -2.47 28.27 -4.44
N ARG A 86 -1.74 27.18 -4.20
CA ARG A 86 -0.50 26.86 -4.90
C ARG A 86 -0.73 26.58 -6.40
N LYS A 87 -1.81 25.88 -6.74
CA LYS A 87 -2.18 25.59 -8.14
C LYS A 87 -2.52 26.89 -8.88
N ALA A 88 -3.38 27.73 -8.30
CA ALA A 88 -3.72 29.03 -8.87
C ALA A 88 -2.47 29.94 -9.01
N GLY A 89 -1.55 29.93 -8.04
CA GLY A 89 -0.31 30.69 -8.14
C GLY A 89 0.64 30.22 -9.26
N LYS A 90 0.65 28.92 -9.57
CA LYS A 90 1.44 28.36 -10.68
C LYS A 90 0.83 28.61 -12.06
N GLU A 91 -0.48 28.74 -12.16
CA GLU A 91 -1.18 29.03 -13.43
C GLU A 91 -1.08 30.52 -13.84
N ASN A 92 -0.67 31.39 -12.91
CA ASN A 92 -0.49 32.83 -13.13
C ASN A 92 0.96 33.24 -13.41
N LEU A 93 1.86 32.28 -13.67
CA LEU A 93 3.28 32.52 -13.96
C LEU A 93 3.64 32.12 -15.40
#